data_AF-A0A4D7BDY1-F1
#
_entry.id   AF-A0A4D7BDY1-F1
#
_cell.length_a   1.000
_cell.length_b   1.000
_cell.length_c   1.000
_cell.angle_alpha   90.00
_cell.angle_beta   90.00
_cell.angle_gamma   90.00
#
_symmetry.space_group_name_H-M   'P 1'
#
loop_
_entity.id
_entity.type
_entity.pdbx_description
1 polymer ?
#
loop_
_entity_poly.entity_id
_entity_poly.type
_entity_poly.pdbx_seq_one_letter_code
_entity_poly.pdbx_strand_id
1 'polypeptide(L)'
;MKVHFRIIVLAILLAAASLGAVDGGLCAKTGSFISKLTEAQSLFRATTTSLRAGRTEEADASLRRLTALWTEATIAYRADPPALFARVNMFPEVLEGAGARLKRASDALSENRAEAALEELLPLRREWIMLRKSAGLYGLVECLDESSDALDAFMVMKRTPPDMTRAEARGDVLAKAAVYRWALRRCDAYAATEVITDAEYRRLADPIVAGLDVVATAVRLRDAALLERILVDLKTFDTQLSQRFGG
;
A
#
# COMPACT_ATOMS: atom_id res chain seq x y z
N MET A 1 -58.11 31.62 -29.02
CA MET A 1 -57.51 30.86 -27.90
C MET A 1 -57.44 29.38 -28.24
N LYS A 2 -56.26 28.84 -28.65
CA LYS A 2 -55.89 27.39 -28.62
C LYS A 2 -54.60 27.04 -29.39
N VAL A 3 -53.97 27.99 -30.10
CA VAL A 3 -52.80 27.68 -30.97
C VAL A 3 -51.44 28.04 -30.34
N HIS A 4 -51.36 28.97 -29.38
CA HIS A 4 -50.08 29.40 -28.81
C HIS A 4 -49.52 28.56 -27.64
N PHE A 5 -50.29 27.62 -27.09
CA PHE A 5 -49.86 26.83 -25.93
C PHE A 5 -49.02 25.58 -26.31
N ARG A 6 -49.04 25.15 -27.58
CA ARG A 6 -48.32 23.94 -28.04
C ARG A 6 -46.85 24.17 -28.37
N ILE A 7 -46.41 25.41 -28.59
CA ILE A 7 -45.04 25.72 -29.02
C ILE A 7 -44.09 25.86 -27.82
N ILE A 8 -44.58 26.28 -26.65
CA ILE A 8 -43.74 26.48 -25.46
C ILE A 8 -43.37 25.15 -24.78
N VAL A 9 -44.23 24.13 -24.86
CA VAL A 9 -43.96 22.80 -24.26
C VAL A 9 -42.91 22.02 -25.07
N LEU A 10 -42.78 22.27 -26.38
CA LEU A 10 -41.78 21.59 -27.21
C LEU A 10 -40.36 22.16 -27.05
N ALA A 11 -40.23 23.42 -26.62
CA ALA A 11 -38.93 24.05 -26.36
C ALA A 11 -38.31 23.62 -25.02
N ILE A 12 -39.13 23.20 -24.04
CA ILE A 12 -38.64 22.73 -22.72
C ILE A 12 -38.23 21.25 -22.77
N LEU A 13 -38.80 20.46 -23.69
CA LEU A 13 -38.42 19.05 -23.88
C LEU A 13 -37.13 18.85 -24.70
N LEU A 14 -36.67 19.85 -25.47
CA LEU A 14 -35.39 19.79 -26.17
C LEU A 14 -34.19 20.31 -25.34
N ALA A 15 -34.43 20.97 -24.20
CA ALA A 15 -33.37 21.43 -23.31
C ALA A 15 -32.98 20.40 -22.22
N ALA A 16 -33.74 19.31 -22.08
CA ALA A 16 -33.48 18.26 -21.09
C ALA A 16 -32.57 17.12 -21.61
N ALA A 17 -32.19 17.13 -22.90
CA ALA A 17 -31.41 16.06 -23.53
C ALA A 17 -29.89 16.32 -23.61
N SER A 18 -29.38 17.42 -23.04
CA SER A 18 -27.95 17.76 -23.07
C SER A 18 -27.24 17.70 -21.71
N LEU A 19 -27.90 17.21 -20.65
CA LEU A 19 -27.30 17.06 -19.32
C LEU A 19 -26.73 15.65 -19.03
N GLY A 20 -26.60 14.78 -20.03
CA GLY A 20 -26.35 13.35 -19.83
C GLY A 20 -25.16 12.76 -20.58
N ALA A 21 -23.98 13.41 -20.61
CA ALA A 21 -22.80 12.81 -21.23
C ALA A 21 -21.42 13.29 -20.70
N VAL A 22 -21.31 13.90 -19.50
CA VAL A 22 -20.03 14.47 -19.05
C VAL A 22 -19.24 13.58 -18.06
N ASP A 23 -19.85 12.61 -17.37
CA ASP A 23 -19.16 11.92 -16.25
C ASP A 23 -18.76 10.45 -16.45
N GLY A 24 -19.16 9.80 -17.56
CA GLY A 24 -18.85 8.39 -17.80
C GLY A 24 -17.36 8.13 -18.07
N GLY A 25 -16.73 8.99 -18.89
CA GLY A 25 -15.32 8.85 -19.29
C GLY A 25 -14.33 9.13 -18.16
N LEU A 26 -14.63 10.10 -17.29
CA LEU A 26 -13.76 10.48 -16.17
C LEU A 26 -13.72 9.40 -15.08
N CYS A 27 -14.87 8.78 -14.79
CA CYS A 27 -14.96 7.62 -13.90
C CYS A 27 -14.24 6.40 -14.50
N ALA A 28 -14.41 6.13 -15.80
CA ALA A 28 -13.74 5.02 -16.47
C ALA A 28 -12.21 5.16 -16.45
N LYS A 29 -11.70 6.36 -16.71
CA LYS A 29 -10.25 6.66 -16.70
C LYS A 29 -9.63 6.49 -15.32
N THR A 30 -10.32 7.01 -14.30
CA THR A 30 -9.91 6.85 -12.90
C THR A 30 -9.90 5.38 -12.49
N GLY A 31 -10.97 4.65 -12.79
CA GLY A 31 -11.04 3.20 -12.53
C GLY A 31 -9.94 2.43 -13.26
N SER A 32 -9.67 2.76 -14.51
CA SER A 32 -8.61 2.13 -15.30
C SER A 32 -7.21 2.35 -14.71
N PHE A 33 -6.88 3.59 -14.30
CA PHE A 33 -5.59 3.84 -13.64
C PHE A 33 -5.47 3.13 -12.30
N ILE A 34 -6.53 3.14 -11.46
CA ILE A 34 -6.54 2.42 -10.19
C ILE A 34 -6.30 0.92 -10.43
N SER A 35 -6.96 0.33 -11.43
CA SER A 35 -6.75 -1.07 -11.80
C SER A 35 -5.29 -1.35 -12.20
N LYS A 36 -4.70 -0.49 -13.04
CA LYS A 36 -3.28 -0.63 -13.42
C LYS A 36 -2.34 -0.47 -12.22
N LEU A 37 -2.64 0.43 -11.28
CA LEU A 37 -1.86 0.60 -10.06
C LEU A 37 -1.93 -0.62 -9.15
N THR A 38 -3.11 -1.24 -9.01
CA THR A 38 -3.29 -2.48 -8.26
C THR A 38 -2.55 -3.65 -8.92
N GLU A 39 -2.59 -3.76 -10.25
CA GLU A 39 -1.82 -4.78 -10.98
C GLU A 39 -0.31 -4.55 -10.85
N ALA A 40 0.15 -3.30 -10.92
CA ALA A 40 1.54 -2.93 -10.73
C ALA A 40 2.06 -3.33 -9.34
N GLN A 41 1.28 -3.06 -8.29
CA GLN A 41 1.57 -3.52 -6.92
C GLN A 41 1.66 -5.05 -6.85
N SER A 42 0.75 -5.78 -7.50
CA SER A 42 0.81 -7.24 -7.55
C SER A 42 2.08 -7.77 -8.24
N LEU A 43 2.45 -7.20 -9.39
CA LEU A 43 3.66 -7.59 -10.11
C LEU A 43 4.93 -7.23 -9.32
N PHE A 44 4.94 -6.08 -8.65
CA PHE A 44 6.02 -5.68 -7.75
C PHE A 44 6.24 -6.71 -6.63
N ARG A 45 5.15 -7.19 -5.99
CA ARG A 45 5.24 -8.23 -4.95
C ARG A 45 5.80 -9.54 -5.51
N ALA A 46 5.34 -9.96 -6.69
CA ALA A 46 5.88 -11.14 -7.38
C ALA A 46 7.39 -10.98 -7.64
N THR A 47 7.80 -9.89 -8.28
CA THR A 47 9.21 -9.60 -8.58
C THR A 47 10.07 -9.61 -7.30
N THR A 48 9.69 -8.85 -6.27
CA THR A 48 10.51 -8.74 -5.06
C THR A 48 10.54 -10.02 -4.23
N THR A 49 9.47 -10.84 -4.28
CA THR A 49 9.46 -12.17 -3.65
C THR A 49 10.42 -13.12 -4.36
N SER A 50 10.40 -13.16 -5.70
CA SER A 50 11.29 -14.00 -6.50
C SER A 50 12.76 -13.57 -6.36
N LEU A 51 13.05 -12.26 -6.33
CA LEU A 51 14.39 -11.74 -6.05
C LEU A 51 14.94 -12.22 -4.70
N ARG A 52 14.14 -12.09 -3.63
CA ARG A 52 14.55 -12.53 -2.29
C ARG A 52 14.77 -14.04 -2.20
N ALA A 53 14.07 -14.80 -3.03
CA ALA A 53 14.23 -16.25 -3.11
C ALA A 53 15.32 -16.71 -4.10
N GLY A 54 16.06 -15.79 -4.71
CA GLY A 54 17.09 -16.11 -5.70
C GLY A 54 16.56 -16.62 -7.04
N ARG A 55 15.25 -16.52 -7.30
CA ARG A 55 14.60 -16.95 -8.55
C ARG A 55 14.64 -15.82 -9.58
N THR A 56 15.83 -15.55 -10.12
CA THR A 56 16.11 -14.39 -10.99
C THR A 56 15.32 -14.41 -12.30
N GLU A 57 15.08 -15.57 -12.92
CA GLU A 57 14.29 -15.68 -14.15
C GLU A 57 12.81 -15.30 -13.94
N GLU A 58 12.21 -15.79 -12.85
CA GLU A 58 10.83 -15.44 -12.48
C GLU A 58 10.71 -13.95 -12.12
N ALA A 59 11.73 -13.41 -11.44
CA ALA A 59 11.82 -11.99 -11.12
C ALA A 59 11.91 -11.13 -12.39
N ASP A 60 12.76 -11.50 -13.36
CA ASP A 60 12.91 -10.78 -14.63
C ASP A 60 11.60 -10.81 -15.43
N ALA A 61 10.96 -11.98 -15.55
CA ALA A 61 9.67 -12.10 -16.24
C ALA A 61 8.58 -11.20 -15.63
N SER A 62 8.48 -11.19 -14.30
CA SER A 62 7.53 -10.33 -13.58
C SER A 62 7.88 -8.84 -13.70
N LEU A 63 9.16 -8.49 -13.64
CA LEU A 63 9.63 -7.12 -13.77
C LEU A 63 9.38 -6.56 -15.18
N ARG A 64 9.58 -7.37 -16.24
CA ARG A 64 9.25 -6.96 -17.61
C ARG A 64 7.77 -6.63 -17.77
N ARG A 65 6.88 -7.45 -17.20
CA ARG A 65 5.44 -7.18 -17.21
C ARG A 65 5.10 -5.89 -16.45
N LEU A 66 5.74 -5.68 -15.30
CA LEU A 66 5.58 -4.46 -14.51
C LEU A 66 6.03 -3.22 -15.29
N THR A 67 7.22 -3.26 -15.89
CA THR A 67 7.77 -2.17 -16.70
C THR A 67 6.87 -1.86 -17.91
N ALA A 68 6.35 -2.89 -18.59
CA ALA A 68 5.42 -2.70 -19.70
C ALA A 68 4.11 -2.04 -19.25
N LEU A 69 3.49 -2.56 -18.19
CA LEU A 69 2.26 -2.01 -17.61
C LEU A 69 2.43 -0.54 -17.19
N TRP A 70 3.54 -0.21 -16.55
CA TRP A 70 3.82 1.15 -16.10
C TRP A 70 4.13 2.10 -17.27
N THR A 71 4.78 1.60 -18.31
CA THR A 71 5.00 2.36 -19.56
C THR A 71 3.68 2.70 -20.23
N GLU A 72 2.76 1.74 -20.34
CA GLU A 72 1.41 1.99 -20.85
C GLU A 72 0.65 3.03 -20.01
N ALA A 73 0.70 2.92 -18.69
CA ALA A 73 0.08 3.89 -17.79
C ALA A 73 0.69 5.29 -17.98
N THR A 74 2.01 5.38 -18.11
CA THR A 74 2.71 6.64 -18.34
C THR A 74 2.25 7.29 -19.65
N ILE A 75 2.19 6.53 -20.74
CA ILE A 75 1.72 7.02 -22.05
C ILE A 75 0.26 7.50 -21.96
N ALA A 76 -0.60 6.72 -21.29
CA ALA A 76 -2.02 7.02 -21.22
C ALA A 76 -2.37 8.22 -20.34
N TYR A 77 -1.58 8.50 -19.30
CA TYR A 77 -1.98 9.41 -18.22
C TYR A 77 -1.06 10.59 -17.96
N ARG A 78 0.11 10.66 -18.59
CA ARG A 78 1.07 11.76 -18.36
C ARG A 78 0.52 13.12 -18.79
N ALA A 79 -0.01 13.20 -20.01
CA ALA A 79 -0.50 14.46 -20.59
C ALA A 79 -1.88 14.85 -20.06
N ASP A 80 -2.67 13.86 -19.66
CA ASP A 80 -4.03 14.03 -19.18
C ASP A 80 -4.20 13.08 -17.97
N PRO A 81 -3.94 13.55 -16.74
CA PRO A 81 -4.11 12.72 -15.54
C PRO A 81 -5.59 12.36 -15.30
N PRO A 82 -5.90 11.19 -14.69
CA PRO A 82 -7.27 10.91 -14.25
C PRO A 82 -7.72 11.91 -13.18
N ALA A 83 -9.02 12.22 -13.14
CA ALA A 83 -9.56 13.34 -12.33
C ALA A 83 -9.16 13.32 -10.85
N LEU A 84 -9.15 12.13 -10.20
CA LEU A 84 -8.71 12.00 -8.80
C LEU A 84 -7.23 12.34 -8.60
N PHE A 85 -6.40 12.11 -9.61
CA PHE A 85 -4.95 12.29 -9.55
C PHE A 85 -4.51 13.63 -10.15
N ALA A 86 -5.35 14.30 -10.94
CA ALA A 86 -5.06 15.60 -11.53
C ALA A 86 -4.77 16.70 -10.50
N ARG A 87 -5.27 16.56 -9.26
CA ARG A 87 -5.03 17.49 -8.14
C ARG A 87 -3.88 17.05 -7.23
N VAL A 88 -3.26 15.92 -7.50
CA VAL A 88 -2.18 15.36 -6.69
C VAL A 88 -0.85 15.86 -7.26
N ASN A 89 -0.21 16.80 -6.57
CA ASN A 89 1.04 17.44 -7.03
C ASN A 89 2.16 16.44 -7.34
N MET A 90 2.22 15.32 -6.63
CA MET A 90 3.24 14.27 -6.84
C MET A 90 2.93 13.32 -8.01
N PHE A 91 1.76 13.41 -8.65
CA PHE A 91 1.38 12.44 -9.67
C PHE A 91 2.37 12.37 -10.85
N PRO A 92 2.81 13.50 -11.47
CA PRO A 92 3.78 13.44 -12.56
C PRO A 92 5.13 12.84 -12.14
N GLU A 93 5.60 13.22 -10.95
CA GLU A 93 6.86 12.74 -10.39
C GLU A 93 6.82 11.23 -10.10
N VAL A 94 5.75 10.74 -9.47
CA VAL A 94 5.58 9.30 -9.23
C VAL A 94 5.49 8.53 -10.53
N LEU A 95 4.77 9.06 -11.53
CA LEU A 95 4.61 8.40 -12.83
C LEU A 95 5.96 8.25 -13.55
N GLU A 96 6.74 9.32 -13.66
CA GLU A 96 8.05 9.30 -14.33
C GLU A 96 9.14 8.61 -13.50
N GLY A 97 9.22 8.94 -12.21
CA GLY A 97 10.20 8.43 -11.27
C GLY A 97 10.10 6.91 -11.10
N ALA A 98 8.88 6.37 -11.03
CA ALA A 98 8.68 4.92 -10.98
C ALA A 98 9.17 4.22 -12.26
N GLY A 99 8.90 4.81 -13.43
CA GLY A 99 9.42 4.29 -14.71
C GLY A 99 10.96 4.23 -14.74
N ALA A 100 11.62 5.27 -14.23
CA ALA A 100 13.08 5.32 -14.15
C ALA A 100 13.64 4.25 -13.19
N ARG A 101 13.01 4.04 -12.02
CA ARG A 101 13.39 2.97 -11.07
C ARG A 101 13.22 1.58 -11.66
N LEU A 102 12.08 1.31 -12.30
CA LEU A 102 11.81 0.03 -12.95
C LEU A 102 12.83 -0.29 -14.04
N LYS A 103 13.24 0.74 -14.80
CA LYS A 103 14.33 0.60 -15.77
C LYS A 103 15.66 0.26 -15.08
N ARG A 104 16.08 1.00 -14.05
CA ARG A 104 17.33 0.70 -13.33
C ARG A 104 17.33 -0.68 -12.68
N ALA A 105 16.20 -1.13 -12.16
CA ALA A 105 16.05 -2.48 -11.64
C ALA A 105 16.21 -3.54 -12.74
N SER A 106 15.68 -3.29 -13.93
CA SER A 106 15.81 -4.18 -15.10
C SER A 106 17.25 -4.22 -15.61
N ASP A 107 17.92 -3.07 -15.67
CA ASP A 107 19.34 -2.96 -16.05
C ASP A 107 20.21 -3.72 -15.02
N ALA A 108 19.94 -3.55 -13.71
CA ALA A 108 20.63 -4.28 -12.64
C ALA A 108 20.41 -5.81 -12.72
N LEU A 109 19.19 -6.28 -12.99
CA LEU A 109 18.92 -7.70 -13.17
C LEU A 109 19.65 -8.29 -14.39
N SER A 110 19.71 -7.54 -15.50
CA SER A 110 20.41 -7.95 -16.72
C SER A 110 21.92 -8.10 -16.50
N GLU A 111 22.48 -7.37 -15.53
CA GLU A 111 23.87 -7.46 -15.08
C GLU A 111 24.07 -8.47 -13.93
N ASN A 112 23.07 -9.30 -13.64
CA ASN A 112 23.07 -10.28 -12.54
C ASN A 112 23.26 -9.65 -11.14
N ARG A 113 22.83 -8.38 -10.96
CA ARG A 113 22.88 -7.64 -9.69
C ARG A 113 21.50 -7.65 -9.01
N ALA A 114 21.05 -8.82 -8.57
CA ALA A 114 19.72 -9.02 -7.98
C ALA A 114 19.45 -8.16 -6.73
N GLU A 115 20.46 -7.97 -5.87
CA GLU A 115 20.34 -7.11 -4.69
C GLU A 115 20.13 -5.64 -5.07
N ALA A 116 20.93 -5.12 -6.00
CA ALA A 116 20.76 -3.76 -6.51
C ALA A 116 19.41 -3.55 -7.20
N ALA A 117 18.90 -4.56 -7.91
CA ALA A 117 17.56 -4.52 -8.47
C ALA A 117 16.48 -4.44 -7.38
N LEU A 118 16.63 -5.20 -6.29
CA LEU A 118 15.74 -5.11 -5.15
C LEU A 118 15.77 -3.72 -4.51
N GLU A 119 16.95 -3.15 -4.29
CA GLU A 119 17.12 -1.80 -3.73
C GLU A 119 16.42 -0.71 -4.56
N GLU A 120 16.48 -0.79 -5.89
CA GLU A 120 15.77 0.14 -6.77
C GLU A 120 14.26 0.02 -6.69
N LEU A 121 13.75 -1.20 -6.46
CA LEU A 121 12.32 -1.49 -6.38
C LEU A 121 11.72 -1.09 -5.05
N LEU A 122 12.40 -1.32 -3.92
CA LEU A 122 11.84 -1.14 -2.57
C LEU A 122 11.11 0.20 -2.34
N PRO A 123 11.61 1.36 -2.81
CA PRO A 123 10.92 2.64 -2.64
C PRO A 123 9.55 2.72 -3.34
N LEU A 124 9.34 2.00 -4.45
CA LEU A 124 8.13 2.09 -5.28
C LEU A 124 6.85 1.79 -4.49
N ARG A 125 6.90 0.81 -3.59
CA ARG A 125 5.76 0.47 -2.74
C ARG A 125 5.23 1.70 -2.01
N ARG A 126 6.12 2.42 -1.33
CA ARG A 126 5.75 3.57 -0.50
C ARG A 126 5.33 4.76 -1.36
N GLU A 127 5.99 4.98 -2.49
CA GLU A 127 5.63 6.00 -3.48
C GLU A 127 4.18 5.78 -3.99
N TRP A 128 3.81 4.54 -4.33
CA TRP A 128 2.46 4.21 -4.80
C TRP A 128 1.40 4.28 -3.70
N ILE A 129 1.72 3.86 -2.48
CA ILE A 129 0.82 4.00 -1.32
C ILE A 129 0.56 5.48 -1.02
N MET A 130 1.61 6.31 -1.04
CA MET A 130 1.47 7.76 -0.86
C MET A 130 0.67 8.42 -1.98
N LEU A 131 0.84 7.96 -3.23
CA LEU A 131 0.03 8.44 -4.34
C LEU A 131 -1.46 8.14 -4.12
N ARG A 132 -1.79 6.91 -3.69
CA ARG A 132 -3.17 6.50 -3.38
C ARG A 132 -3.77 7.34 -2.26
N LYS A 133 -3.05 7.48 -1.14
CA LYS A 133 -3.46 8.33 -0.01
C LYS A 133 -3.72 9.77 -0.43
N SER A 134 -2.83 10.35 -1.25
CA SER A 134 -2.95 11.73 -1.72
C SER A 134 -4.14 11.93 -2.65
N ALA A 135 -4.57 10.88 -3.36
CA ALA A 135 -5.78 10.85 -4.17
C ALA A 135 -7.06 10.54 -3.36
N GLY A 136 -6.98 10.44 -2.04
CA GLY A 136 -8.10 10.09 -1.16
C GLY A 136 -8.47 8.61 -1.18
N LEU A 137 -7.64 7.75 -1.77
CA LEU A 137 -7.83 6.31 -1.77
C LEU A 137 -7.20 5.73 -0.50
N TYR A 138 -8.05 5.24 0.40
CA TYR A 138 -7.62 4.63 1.65
C TYR A 138 -8.36 3.31 1.87
N GLY A 139 -7.62 2.21 1.93
CA GLY A 139 -8.13 0.89 2.25
C GLY A 139 -7.13 0.09 3.08
N LEU A 140 -7.27 -1.23 3.04
CA LEU A 140 -6.43 -2.15 3.81
C LEU A 140 -4.93 -1.94 3.54
N VAL A 141 -4.52 -1.75 2.29
CA VAL A 141 -3.11 -1.58 1.91
C VAL A 141 -2.48 -0.38 2.60
N GLU A 142 -3.15 0.78 2.57
CA GLU A 142 -2.68 2.00 3.24
C GLU A 142 -2.66 1.84 4.76
N CYS A 143 -3.67 1.17 5.31
CA CYS A 143 -3.73 0.91 6.74
C CYS A 143 -2.60 0.00 7.23
N LEU A 144 -2.31 -1.08 6.49
CA LEU A 144 -1.23 -2.01 6.81
C LEU A 144 0.14 -1.33 6.72
N ASP A 145 0.34 -0.41 5.76
CA ASP A 145 1.58 0.37 5.67
C ASP A 145 1.79 1.25 6.91
N GLU A 146 0.75 1.95 7.35
CA GLU A 146 0.79 2.75 8.58
C GLU A 146 0.96 1.88 9.84
N SER A 147 0.42 0.66 9.83
CA SER A 147 0.65 -0.33 10.89
C SER A 147 2.11 -0.80 10.92
N SER A 148 2.71 -1.06 9.76
CA SER A 148 4.13 -1.39 9.66
C SER A 148 5.04 -0.23 10.08
N ASP A 149 4.65 1.03 9.83
CA ASP A 149 5.37 2.21 10.35
C ASP A 149 5.38 2.23 11.90
N ALA A 150 4.25 1.88 12.53
CA ALA A 150 4.17 1.75 13.99
C ALA A 150 5.07 0.62 14.51
N LEU A 151 5.14 -0.50 13.80
CA LEU A 151 6.09 -1.57 14.14
C LEU A 151 7.53 -1.12 13.96
N ASP A 152 7.88 -0.44 12.87
CA ASP A 152 9.25 0.00 12.62
C ASP A 152 9.73 0.97 13.71
N ALA A 153 8.85 1.84 14.22
CA ALA A 153 9.10 2.66 15.40
C ALA A 153 9.34 1.81 16.67
N PHE A 154 8.62 0.70 16.83
CA PHE A 154 8.83 -0.24 17.94
C PHE A 154 10.15 -1.03 17.79
N MET A 155 10.51 -1.40 16.56
CA MET A 155 11.74 -2.14 16.24
C MET A 155 13.03 -1.37 16.54
N VAL A 156 12.97 -0.04 16.72
CA VAL A 156 14.11 0.75 17.22
C VAL A 156 14.64 0.17 18.55
N MET A 157 13.76 -0.37 19.40
CA MET A 157 14.13 -1.00 20.67
C MET A 157 15.00 -2.24 20.51
N LYS A 158 15.00 -2.89 19.34
CA LYS A 158 15.92 -3.99 19.05
C LYS A 158 17.35 -3.48 18.78
N ARG A 159 17.48 -2.32 18.12
CA ARG A 159 18.78 -1.69 17.81
C ARG A 159 19.38 -1.01 19.04
N THR A 160 18.53 -0.43 19.86
CA THR A 160 18.91 0.22 21.12
C THR A 160 18.06 -0.36 22.24
N PRO A 161 18.48 -1.51 22.83
CA PRO A 161 17.74 -2.18 23.88
C PRO A 161 17.41 -1.25 25.06
N PRO A 162 16.14 -1.18 25.49
CA PRO A 162 15.74 -0.35 26.62
C PRO A 162 16.32 -0.89 27.93
N ASP A 163 16.77 0.00 28.81
CA ASP A 163 17.10 -0.37 30.19
C ASP A 163 15.81 -0.65 30.96
N MET A 164 15.47 -1.94 31.07
CA MET A 164 14.25 -2.43 31.71
C MET A 164 14.19 -2.17 33.23
N THR A 165 15.28 -1.69 33.85
CA THR A 165 15.26 -1.25 35.25
C THR A 165 14.61 0.13 35.42
N ARG A 166 14.61 0.98 34.38
CA ARG A 166 14.00 2.31 34.41
C ARG A 166 12.50 2.28 34.11
N ALA A 167 11.72 3.01 34.91
CA ALA A 167 10.27 3.09 34.73
C ALA A 167 9.88 3.75 33.39
N GLU A 168 10.59 4.79 32.99
CA GLU A 168 10.36 5.49 31.73
C GLU A 168 10.55 4.57 30.51
N ALA A 169 11.65 3.79 30.47
CA ALA A 169 11.93 2.85 29.39
C ALA A 169 10.83 1.77 29.28
N ARG A 170 10.37 1.24 30.41
CA ARG A 170 9.23 0.31 30.46
C ARG A 170 7.93 0.95 29.97
N GLY A 171 7.70 2.21 30.30
CA GLY A 171 6.56 2.99 29.82
C GLY A 171 6.59 3.15 28.29
N ASP A 172 7.75 3.47 27.72
CA ASP A 172 7.91 3.61 26.26
C ASP A 172 7.67 2.27 25.54
N VAL A 173 8.17 1.14 26.07
CA VAL A 173 7.88 -0.21 25.53
C VAL A 173 6.37 -0.47 25.45
N LEU A 174 5.64 -0.21 26.54
CA LEU A 174 4.19 -0.39 26.58
C LEU A 174 3.47 0.56 25.62
N ALA A 175 3.91 1.81 25.53
CA ALA A 175 3.33 2.80 24.63
C ALA A 175 3.49 2.40 23.16
N LYS A 176 4.70 2.01 22.73
CA LYS A 176 4.93 1.57 21.35
C LYS A 176 4.14 0.31 21.00
N ALA A 177 4.08 -0.66 21.92
CA ALA A 177 3.25 -1.86 21.73
C ALA A 177 1.76 -1.53 21.61
N ALA A 178 1.25 -0.57 22.40
CA ALA A 178 -0.14 -0.13 22.31
C ALA A 178 -0.45 0.60 20.99
N VAL A 179 0.46 1.47 20.54
CA VAL A 179 0.34 2.15 19.24
C VAL A 179 0.29 1.14 18.10
N TYR A 180 1.19 0.16 18.08
CA TYR A 180 1.18 -0.87 17.04
C TYR A 180 -0.09 -1.73 17.09
N ARG A 181 -0.54 -2.16 18.28
CA ARG A 181 -1.81 -2.89 18.43
C ARG A 181 -2.98 -2.11 17.85
N TRP A 182 -3.08 -0.82 18.18
CA TRP A 182 -4.16 0.03 17.69
C TRP A 182 -4.08 0.19 16.17
N ALA A 183 -2.89 0.45 15.64
CA ALA A 183 -2.67 0.67 14.21
C ALA A 183 -3.02 -0.55 13.37
N LEU A 184 -2.74 -1.77 13.86
CA LEU A 184 -3.12 -3.02 13.21
C LEU A 184 -4.63 -3.29 13.31
N ARG A 185 -5.21 -3.20 14.51
CA ARG A 185 -6.63 -3.58 14.74
C ARG A 185 -7.61 -2.74 13.94
N ARG A 186 -7.31 -1.46 13.73
CA ARG A 186 -8.18 -0.60 12.90
C ARG A 186 -8.22 -1.02 11.43
N CYS A 187 -7.24 -1.81 10.95
CA CYS A 187 -7.20 -2.24 9.55
C CYS A 187 -8.33 -3.19 9.18
N ASP A 188 -8.92 -3.90 10.16
CA ASP A 188 -10.14 -4.67 9.96
C ASP A 188 -11.28 -3.78 9.42
N ALA A 189 -11.40 -2.52 9.85
CA ALA A 189 -12.43 -1.61 9.36
C ALA A 189 -12.24 -1.16 7.90
N TYR A 190 -11.04 -1.35 7.34
CA TYR A 190 -10.67 -0.99 5.97
C TYR A 190 -10.50 -2.21 5.05
N ALA A 191 -10.63 -3.41 5.61
CA ALA A 191 -10.62 -4.66 4.86
C ALA A 191 -12.03 -4.96 4.33
N ALA A 192 -12.10 -5.59 3.15
CA ALA A 192 -13.34 -6.18 2.67
C ALA A 192 -13.75 -7.33 3.59
N THR A 193 -15.05 -7.60 3.73
CA THR A 193 -15.57 -8.63 4.64
C THR A 193 -14.93 -10.00 4.38
N GLU A 194 -14.72 -10.33 3.11
CA GLU A 194 -14.08 -11.57 2.67
C GLU A 194 -12.66 -11.71 3.24
N VAL A 195 -11.90 -10.61 3.27
CA VAL A 195 -10.53 -10.58 3.80
C VAL A 195 -10.52 -10.70 5.33
N ILE A 196 -11.45 -10.05 6.02
CA ILE A 196 -11.57 -10.12 7.49
C ILE A 196 -11.88 -11.54 7.96
N THR A 197 -12.65 -12.29 7.17
CA THR A 197 -12.99 -13.70 7.43
C THR A 197 -12.01 -14.68 6.81
N ASP A 198 -11.04 -14.21 6.04
CA ASP A 198 -10.03 -15.04 5.40
C ASP A 198 -9.12 -15.68 6.46
N ALA A 199 -8.99 -17.01 6.40
CA ALA A 199 -8.23 -17.77 7.37
C ALA A 199 -6.73 -17.45 7.31
N GLU A 200 -6.19 -17.10 6.14
CA GLU A 200 -4.80 -16.71 5.97
C GLU A 200 -4.55 -15.33 6.59
N TYR A 201 -5.47 -14.38 6.41
CA TYR A 201 -5.39 -13.05 7.06
C TYR A 201 -5.33 -13.19 8.58
N ARG A 202 -6.29 -13.93 9.17
CA ARG A 202 -6.34 -14.16 10.62
C ARG A 202 -5.12 -14.90 11.15
N ARG A 203 -4.64 -15.91 10.43
CA ARG A 203 -3.42 -16.65 10.77
C ARG A 203 -2.18 -15.75 10.85
N LEU A 204 -2.14 -14.64 10.10
CA LEU A 204 -1.03 -13.69 10.13
C LEU A 204 -1.26 -12.54 11.13
N ALA A 205 -2.47 -12.01 11.24
CA ALA A 205 -2.79 -10.87 12.10
C ALA A 205 -2.92 -11.25 13.59
N ASP A 206 -3.56 -12.38 13.91
CA ASP A 206 -3.86 -12.75 15.29
C ASP A 206 -2.60 -13.04 16.12
N PRO A 207 -1.55 -13.72 15.61
CA PRO A 207 -0.30 -13.89 16.34
C PRO A 207 0.40 -12.57 16.69
N ILE A 208 0.23 -11.52 15.88
CA ILE A 208 0.77 -10.18 16.19
C ILE A 208 0.09 -9.64 17.44
N VAL A 209 -1.25 -9.70 17.50
CA VAL A 209 -2.03 -9.23 18.65
C VAL A 209 -1.68 -10.03 19.90
N ALA A 210 -1.57 -11.36 19.79
CA ALA A 210 -1.17 -12.23 20.89
C ALA A 210 0.26 -11.92 21.38
N GLY A 211 1.22 -11.74 20.48
CA GLY A 211 2.59 -11.36 20.82
C GLY A 211 2.66 -10.02 21.57
N LEU A 212 1.82 -9.06 21.18
CA LEU A 212 1.69 -7.78 21.87
C LEU A 212 1.10 -7.91 23.28
N ASP A 213 0.30 -8.94 23.57
CA ASP A 213 -0.22 -9.21 24.93
C ASP A 213 0.90 -9.71 25.86
N VAL A 214 1.92 -10.39 25.29
CA VAL A 214 3.09 -10.87 26.04
C VAL A 214 4.05 -9.74 26.42
N VAL A 215 4.04 -8.61 25.71
CA VAL A 215 4.93 -7.45 26.00
C VAL A 215 4.78 -6.97 27.45
N ALA A 216 3.56 -6.92 27.99
CA ALA A 216 3.33 -6.53 29.39
C ALA A 216 4.03 -7.47 30.38
N THR A 217 4.14 -8.76 30.04
CA THR A 217 4.87 -9.75 30.83
C THR A 217 6.38 -9.49 30.77
N ALA A 218 6.94 -9.24 29.59
CA ALA A 218 8.36 -8.88 29.44
C ALA A 218 8.71 -7.63 30.26
N VAL A 219 7.84 -6.62 30.23
CA VAL A 219 7.98 -5.39 31.02
C VAL A 219 7.92 -5.66 32.52
N ARG A 220 6.93 -6.44 32.98
CA ARG A 220 6.78 -6.80 34.41
C ARG A 220 7.99 -7.55 34.95
N LEU A 221 8.50 -8.51 34.18
CA LEU A 221 9.66 -9.34 34.54
C LEU A 221 11.00 -8.63 34.30
N ARG A 222 10.98 -7.46 33.63
CA ARG A 222 12.18 -6.75 33.17
C ARG A 222 13.05 -7.62 32.25
N ASP A 223 12.42 -8.49 31.49
CA ASP A 223 13.07 -9.47 30.62
C ASP A 223 13.28 -8.88 29.23
N ALA A 224 14.45 -8.29 29.02
CA ALA A 224 14.85 -7.72 27.73
C ALA A 224 14.99 -8.79 26.64
N ALA A 225 15.39 -10.02 26.99
CA ALA A 225 15.53 -11.11 26.02
C ALA A 225 14.17 -11.61 25.53
N LEU A 226 13.15 -11.65 26.40
CA LEU A 226 11.78 -11.92 26.00
C LEU A 226 11.25 -10.83 25.08
N LEU A 227 11.49 -9.56 25.39
CA LEU A 227 11.10 -8.44 24.52
C LEU A 227 11.73 -8.58 23.12
N GLU A 228 13.03 -8.90 23.04
CA GLU A 228 13.71 -9.09 21.76
C GLU A 228 13.09 -10.22 20.93
N ARG A 229 12.79 -11.38 21.54
CA ARG A 229 12.13 -12.49 20.85
C ARG A 229 10.76 -12.09 20.32
N ILE A 230 9.95 -11.39 21.12
CA ILE A 230 8.65 -10.87 20.69
C ILE A 230 8.83 -9.96 19.47
N LEU A 231 9.78 -9.02 19.50
CA LEU A 231 10.02 -8.11 18.37
C LEU A 231 10.41 -8.85 17.07
N VAL A 232 11.18 -9.94 17.16
CA VAL A 232 11.51 -10.79 16.01
C VAL A 232 10.26 -11.45 15.43
N ASP A 233 9.41 -12.03 16.28
CA ASP A 233 8.18 -12.68 15.86
C ASP A 233 7.21 -11.67 15.23
N LEU A 234 7.02 -10.51 15.87
CA LEU A 234 6.19 -9.42 15.36
C LEU A 234 6.64 -8.97 13.97
N LYS A 235 7.95 -8.81 13.73
CA LYS A 235 8.47 -8.43 12.41
C LYS A 235 8.25 -9.51 11.36
N THR A 236 8.34 -10.76 11.75
CA THR A 236 8.11 -11.90 10.85
C THR A 236 6.65 -11.92 10.38
N PHE A 237 5.69 -11.85 11.31
CA PHE A 237 4.27 -11.85 10.97
C PHE A 237 3.84 -10.59 10.21
N ASP A 238 4.31 -9.41 10.61
CA ASP A 238 4.05 -8.15 9.89
C ASP A 238 4.55 -8.19 8.45
N THR A 239 5.77 -8.70 8.24
CA THR A 239 6.34 -8.83 6.89
C THR A 239 5.50 -9.76 6.03
N GLN A 240 5.07 -10.91 6.56
CA GLN A 240 4.19 -11.84 5.83
C GLN A 240 2.82 -11.22 5.55
N LEU A 241 2.22 -10.54 6.53
CA LEU A 241 0.92 -9.88 6.38
C LEU A 241 0.98 -8.79 5.31
N SER A 242 1.99 -7.91 5.37
CA SER A 242 2.25 -6.87 4.38
C SER A 242 2.58 -7.43 3.00
N GLN A 243 3.29 -8.55 2.89
CA GLN A 243 3.57 -9.17 1.59
C GLN A 243 2.32 -9.81 0.97
N ARG A 244 1.41 -10.32 1.80
CA ARG A 244 0.23 -11.04 1.31
C ARG A 244 -0.95 -10.11 1.02
N PHE A 245 -1.16 -9.13 1.89
CA PHE A 245 -2.33 -8.23 1.89
C PHE A 245 -1.96 -6.75 1.78
N GLY A 246 -0.68 -6.40 1.96
CA GLY A 246 -0.16 -5.07 1.69
C GLY A 246 0.20 -4.87 0.22
N GLY A 247 0.43 -3.61 -0.16
CA GLY A 247 0.78 -3.17 -1.50
C GLY A 247 2.09 -3.75 -1.99
#